data_AF-A0A643FGK9-F1
#
_entry.id   AF-A0A643FGK9-F1
#
_cell.length_a   1.000
_cell.length_b   1.000
_cell.length_c   1.000
_cell.angle_alpha   90.00
_cell.angle_beta   90.00
_cell.angle_gamma   90.00
#
_symmetry.space_group_name_H-M   'P 1'
#
loop_
_entity.id
_entity.type
_entity.pdbx_description
1 polymer ?
#
loop_
_entity_poly.entity_id
_entity_poly.type
_entity_poly.pdbx_seq_one_letter_code
_entity_poly.pdbx_strand_id
1 'polypeptide(L)'
;MNAPRPDLPLLAVLDPEWQRLDTLVACLSRQRAGQTLGEAELAPLRAQQAQVDALRAPDGPWAALLGHTLEPVELDALVCALAPELEPRLGWAFQGLQPGATQPWASRALVQELLALDASQAEWLRRALAPEAPLRRLGWLRLEADDPYQPLRATPALLARVCGRP
;
A
#
# COMPACT_ATOMS: atom_id res chain seq x y z
N MET A 1 34.56 -16.66 -12.53
CA MET A 1 33.41 -15.73 -12.57
C MET A 1 32.25 -16.43 -11.89
N ASN A 2 31.95 -16.07 -10.64
CA ASN A 2 30.82 -16.66 -9.93
C ASN A 2 29.54 -16.01 -10.47
N ALA A 3 28.65 -16.82 -11.03
CA ALA A 3 27.32 -16.37 -11.43
C ALA A 3 26.62 -15.72 -10.22
N PRO A 4 25.89 -14.60 -10.41
CA PRO A 4 25.18 -13.96 -9.32
C PRO A 4 24.17 -14.94 -8.70
N ARG A 5 24.11 -14.92 -7.37
CA ARG A 5 23.23 -15.75 -6.54
C ARG A 5 21.76 -15.54 -6.96
N PRO A 6 20.89 -16.55 -6.80
CA PRO A 6 19.49 -16.43 -7.18
C PRO A 6 18.81 -15.28 -6.41
N ASP A 7 17.99 -14.53 -7.15
CA ASP A 7 17.15 -13.45 -6.66
C ASP A 7 16.31 -13.94 -5.48
N LEU A 8 16.34 -13.22 -4.35
CA LEU A 8 15.22 -13.32 -3.42
C LEU A 8 13.96 -13.00 -4.25
N PRO A 9 12.89 -13.82 -4.18
CA PRO A 9 11.66 -13.46 -4.88
C PRO A 9 11.30 -12.04 -4.45
N LEU A 10 11.11 -11.14 -5.41
CA LEU A 10 10.87 -9.71 -5.19
C LEU A 10 9.80 -9.46 -4.12
N LEU A 11 8.82 -10.37 -4.04
CA LEU A 11 7.80 -10.43 -3.00
C LEU A 11 8.37 -10.48 -1.57
N ALA A 12 9.38 -11.31 -1.30
CA ALA A 12 10.02 -11.41 0.01
C ALA A 12 10.84 -10.16 0.37
N VAL A 13 11.35 -9.43 -0.63
CA VAL A 13 12.01 -8.13 -0.41
C VAL A 13 10.99 -7.08 0.06
N LEU A 14 9.74 -7.21 -0.36
CA LEU A 14 8.65 -6.30 -0.02
C LEU A 14 7.95 -6.62 1.32
N ASP A 15 8.37 -7.67 2.04
CA ASP A 15 7.80 -8.05 3.36
C ASP A 15 7.61 -6.88 4.33
N PRO A 16 8.55 -5.90 4.44
CA PRO A 16 8.36 -4.74 5.31
C PRO A 16 7.12 -3.88 4.97
N GLU A 17 6.69 -3.81 3.71
CA GLU A 17 5.47 -3.10 3.31
C GLU A 17 4.23 -3.77 3.92
N TRP A 18 4.19 -5.10 3.87
CA TRP A 18 3.08 -5.90 4.40
C TRP A 18 3.01 -5.81 5.92
N GLN A 19 4.16 -5.92 6.59
CA GLN A 19 4.26 -5.78 8.05
C GLN A 19 3.85 -4.39 8.55
N ARG A 20 4.19 -3.34 7.80
CA ARG A 20 3.72 -1.98 8.09
C ARG A 20 2.20 -1.90 7.97
N LEU A 21 1.62 -2.43 6.88
CA LEU A 21 0.16 -2.43 6.70
C LEU A 21 -0.57 -3.19 7.82
N ASP A 22 -0.07 -4.33 8.28
CA ASP A 22 -0.65 -5.05 9.41
C ASP A 22 -0.72 -4.20 10.67
N THR A 23 0.37 -3.48 10.93
CA THR A 23 0.49 -2.67 12.12
C THR A 23 -0.46 -1.47 12.05
N LEU A 24 -0.60 -0.84 10.86
CA LEU A 24 -1.58 0.22 10.61
C LEU A 24 -3.02 -0.28 10.78
N VAL A 25 -3.33 -1.44 10.21
CA VAL A 25 -4.63 -2.11 10.36
C VAL A 25 -4.96 -2.38 11.82
N ALA A 26 -4.00 -2.91 12.59
CA ALA A 26 -4.17 -3.18 14.01
C ALA A 26 -4.39 -1.87 14.81
N CYS A 27 -3.64 -0.81 14.50
CA CYS A 27 -3.81 0.51 15.10
C CYS A 27 -5.21 1.08 14.83
N LEU A 28 -5.64 1.10 13.56
CA LEU A 28 -6.95 1.62 13.18
C LEU A 28 -8.09 0.81 13.81
N SER A 29 -7.95 -0.52 13.87
CA SER A 29 -8.93 -1.40 14.53
C SER A 29 -9.10 -1.05 16.01
N ARG A 30 -8.00 -0.84 16.74
CA ARG A 30 -8.03 -0.46 18.17
C ARG A 30 -8.61 0.94 18.37
N GLN A 31 -8.22 1.89 17.52
CA GLN A 31 -8.75 3.26 17.59
C GLN A 31 -10.27 3.27 17.38
N ARG A 32 -10.80 2.50 16.42
CA ARG A 32 -12.24 2.38 16.19
C ARG A 32 -12.97 1.63 17.30
N ALA A 33 -12.28 0.79 18.05
CA ALA A 33 -12.79 0.20 19.29
C ALA A 33 -12.74 1.17 20.50
N GLY A 34 -12.35 2.43 20.30
CA GLY A 34 -12.26 3.45 21.35
C GLY A 34 -11.01 3.35 22.23
N GLN A 35 -10.02 2.56 21.82
CA GLN A 35 -8.76 2.43 22.57
C GLN A 35 -7.80 3.56 22.19
N THR A 36 -7.06 4.06 23.19
CA THR A 36 -5.97 5.02 22.96
C THR A 36 -4.71 4.26 22.56
N LEU A 37 -4.04 4.69 21.50
CA LEU A 37 -2.75 4.14 21.08
C LEU A 37 -1.64 4.80 21.90
N GLY A 38 -0.85 4.00 22.60
CA GLY A 38 0.31 4.47 23.35
C GLY A 38 1.61 4.28 22.57
N GLU A 39 2.71 4.60 23.25
CA GLU A 39 4.05 4.49 22.69
C GLU A 39 4.42 3.05 22.32
N ALA A 40 3.94 2.07 23.08
CA ALA A 40 4.20 0.65 22.82
C ALA A 40 3.56 0.17 21.51
N GLU A 41 2.38 0.71 21.16
CA GLU A 41 1.69 0.41 19.90
C GLU A 41 2.34 1.11 18.70
N LEU A 42 2.86 2.31 18.89
CA LEU A 42 3.47 3.11 17.82
C LEU A 42 4.95 2.77 17.58
N ALA A 43 5.66 2.22 18.56
CA ALA A 43 7.07 1.86 18.42
C ALA A 43 7.35 0.88 17.26
N PRO A 44 6.55 -0.19 17.03
CA PRO A 44 6.69 -1.04 15.86
C PRO A 44 6.59 -0.29 14.53
N LEU A 45 5.64 0.64 14.39
CA LEU A 45 5.49 1.45 13.17
C LEU A 45 6.75 2.27 12.89
N ARG A 46 7.33 2.91 13.92
CA ARG A 46 8.56 3.71 13.75
C ARG A 46 9.75 2.83 13.35
N ALA A 47 9.87 1.66 13.95
CA ALA A 47 10.94 0.71 13.61
C ALA A 47 10.80 0.17 12.17
N GLN A 48 9.56 -0.10 11.74
CA GLN A 48 9.25 -0.56 10.38
C GLN A 48 9.45 0.55 9.33
N GLN A 49 9.20 1.81 9.69
CA GLN A 49 9.26 2.93 8.75
C GLN A 49 10.64 3.05 8.08
N ALA A 50 11.73 2.86 8.82
CA ALA A 50 13.08 2.90 8.25
C ALA A 50 13.34 1.80 7.19
N GLN A 51 12.75 0.61 7.37
CA GLN A 51 12.85 -0.48 6.40
C GLN A 51 12.04 -0.14 5.14
N VAL A 52 10.82 0.37 5.31
CA VAL A 52 9.96 0.81 4.21
C VAL A 52 10.62 1.97 3.44
N ASP A 53 11.21 2.95 4.12
CA ASP A 53 11.90 4.07 3.49
C ASP A 53 13.06 3.60 2.60
N ALA A 54 13.80 2.58 3.04
CA ALA A 54 14.85 1.96 2.22
C ALA A 54 14.29 1.27 0.97
N LEU A 55 13.12 0.63 1.06
CA LEU A 55 12.46 0.03 -0.11
C LEU A 55 11.99 1.08 -1.13
N ARG A 56 11.58 2.25 -0.63
CA ARG A 56 10.99 3.35 -1.40
C ARG A 56 12.00 4.41 -1.86
N ALA A 57 13.29 4.24 -1.54
CA ALA A 57 14.33 5.14 -2.00
C ALA A 57 14.36 5.25 -3.55
N PRO A 58 14.87 6.36 -4.13
CA PRO A 58 14.88 6.56 -5.58
C PRO A 58 15.56 5.46 -6.39
N ASP A 59 16.57 4.78 -5.83
CA ASP A 59 17.27 3.62 -6.42
C ASP A 59 16.89 2.30 -5.72
N GLY A 60 15.79 2.31 -4.97
CA GLY A 60 15.31 1.18 -4.18
C GLY A 60 14.53 0.15 -5.00
N PRO A 61 14.16 -0.98 -4.37
CA PRO A 61 13.38 -2.06 -4.98
C PRO A 61 12.13 -1.59 -5.74
N TRP A 62 11.37 -0.63 -5.20
CA TRP A 62 10.18 -0.11 -5.89
C TRP A 62 10.52 0.62 -7.20
N ALA A 63 11.53 1.47 -7.18
CA ALA A 63 11.94 2.20 -8.38
C ALA A 63 12.51 1.26 -9.44
N ALA A 64 13.30 0.25 -9.03
CA ALA A 64 13.80 -0.79 -9.93
C ALA A 64 12.65 -1.62 -10.54
N LEU A 65 11.64 -1.97 -9.75
CA LEU A 65 10.47 -2.73 -10.19
C LEU A 65 9.62 -1.94 -11.20
N LEU A 66 9.34 -0.69 -10.89
CA LEU A 66 8.43 0.17 -11.64
C LEU A 66 9.10 0.87 -12.83
N GLY A 67 10.43 0.98 -12.82
CA GLY A 67 11.21 1.69 -13.83
C GLY A 67 11.21 3.22 -13.67
N HIS A 68 10.67 3.73 -12.57
CA HIS A 68 10.78 5.11 -12.13
C HIS A 68 10.38 5.26 -10.66
N THR A 69 10.65 6.42 -10.10
CA THR A 69 10.30 6.77 -8.72
C THR A 69 8.84 7.22 -8.63
N LEU A 70 8.18 6.87 -7.53
CA LEU A 70 6.86 7.33 -7.12
C LEU A 70 7.00 8.14 -5.83
N GLU A 71 6.09 9.07 -5.60
CA GLU A 71 6.00 9.77 -4.32
C GLU A 71 5.51 8.83 -3.19
N PRO A 72 5.81 9.14 -1.92
CA PRO A 72 5.45 8.27 -0.80
C PRO A 72 3.96 7.91 -0.73
N VAL A 73 3.07 8.89 -0.96
CA VAL A 73 1.61 8.69 -0.95
C VAL A 73 1.14 7.82 -2.12
N GLU A 74 1.83 7.89 -3.26
CA GLU A 74 1.53 7.05 -4.42
C GLU A 74 1.89 5.60 -4.13
N LEU A 75 3.04 5.36 -3.49
CA LEU A 75 3.45 4.04 -3.05
C LEU A 75 2.53 3.48 -1.97
N ASP A 76 2.06 4.29 -1.02
CA ASP A 76 1.09 3.83 -0.02
C ASP A 76 -0.23 3.35 -0.67
N ALA A 77 -0.74 4.10 -1.64
CA ALA A 77 -1.93 3.70 -2.40
C ALA A 77 -1.68 2.42 -3.23
N LEU A 78 -0.52 2.32 -3.88
CA LEU A 78 -0.12 1.14 -4.66
C LEU A 78 -0.03 -0.12 -3.78
N VAL A 79 0.63 -0.02 -2.63
CA VAL A 79 0.83 -1.10 -1.66
C VAL A 79 -0.53 -1.56 -1.10
N CYS A 80 -1.43 -0.63 -0.76
CA CYS A 80 -2.79 -0.98 -0.33
C CYS A 80 -3.59 -1.71 -1.42
N ALA A 81 -3.41 -1.35 -2.69
CA ALA A 81 -4.11 -1.99 -3.80
C ALA A 81 -3.57 -3.40 -4.12
N LEU A 82 -2.27 -3.63 -3.88
CA LEU A 82 -1.60 -4.93 -4.06
C LEU A 82 -1.85 -5.90 -2.90
N ALA A 83 -2.00 -5.38 -1.68
CA ALA A 83 -2.02 -6.17 -0.46
C ALA A 83 -3.04 -7.34 -0.48
N PRO A 84 -4.30 -7.19 -0.91
CA PRO A 84 -5.25 -8.31 -0.90
C PRO A 84 -4.86 -9.49 -1.82
N GLU A 85 -4.11 -9.21 -2.89
CA GLU A 85 -3.70 -10.19 -3.88
C GLU A 85 -2.42 -10.94 -3.46
N LEU A 86 -1.51 -10.23 -2.78
CA LEU A 86 -0.22 -10.77 -2.35
C LEU A 86 -0.26 -11.31 -0.93
N GLU A 87 -1.10 -10.73 -0.07
CA GLU A 87 -1.26 -11.02 1.35
C GLU A 87 -2.76 -11.09 1.69
N PRO A 88 -3.48 -12.19 1.38
CA PRO A 88 -4.94 -12.28 1.49
C PRO A 88 -5.50 -11.93 2.88
N ARG A 89 -4.71 -12.14 3.94
CA ARG A 89 -5.03 -11.72 5.32
C ARG A 89 -5.28 -10.21 5.46
N LEU A 90 -4.54 -9.37 4.71
CA LEU A 90 -4.77 -7.93 4.66
C LEU A 90 -6.08 -7.60 3.94
N GLY A 91 -6.45 -8.40 2.93
CA GLY A 91 -7.75 -8.28 2.27
C GLY A 91 -8.93 -8.47 3.22
N TRP A 92 -8.88 -9.51 4.06
CA TRP A 92 -9.88 -9.73 5.11
C TRP A 92 -9.91 -8.59 6.13
N ALA A 93 -8.75 -8.08 6.50
CA ALA A 93 -8.66 -6.98 7.46
C ALA A 93 -9.22 -5.67 6.90
N PHE A 94 -8.93 -5.34 5.64
CA PHE A 94 -9.51 -4.18 4.94
C PHE A 94 -11.02 -4.29 4.82
N GLN A 95 -11.55 -5.48 4.56
CA GLN A 95 -12.99 -5.70 4.52
C GLN A 95 -13.61 -5.48 5.92
N GLY A 96 -13.00 -6.03 6.97
CA GLY A 96 -13.46 -5.84 8.36
C GLY A 96 -13.44 -4.37 8.80
N LEU A 97 -12.52 -3.59 8.24
CA LEU A 97 -12.41 -2.14 8.45
C LEU A 97 -13.32 -1.32 7.51
N GLN A 98 -14.18 -1.91 6.69
CA GLN A 98 -15.08 -1.17 5.81
C GLN A 98 -16.49 -1.73 5.93
N PRO A 99 -17.28 -1.28 6.91
CA PRO A 99 -18.65 -1.75 7.09
C PRO A 99 -19.47 -1.61 5.80
N GLY A 100 -20.06 -2.71 5.34
CA GLY A 100 -20.82 -2.76 4.10
C GLY A 100 -19.99 -3.02 2.83
N ALA A 101 -18.66 -3.04 2.90
CA ALA A 101 -17.83 -3.44 1.77
C ALA A 101 -17.91 -4.96 1.54
N THR A 102 -18.21 -5.34 0.30
CA THR A 102 -18.28 -6.73 -0.14
C THR A 102 -16.99 -7.24 -0.76
N GLN A 103 -15.96 -6.38 -0.81
CA GLN A 103 -14.72 -6.63 -1.54
C GLN A 103 -13.51 -6.43 -0.61
N PRO A 104 -12.40 -7.16 -0.84
CA PRO A 104 -11.24 -7.16 0.05
C PRO A 104 -10.28 -5.97 -0.17
N TRP A 105 -10.52 -5.11 -1.16
CA TRP A 105 -9.62 -4.00 -1.43
C TRP A 105 -9.93 -2.77 -0.57
N ALA A 106 -8.87 -2.05 -0.20
CA ALA A 106 -9.01 -0.77 0.48
C ALA A 106 -9.65 0.27 -0.45
N SER A 107 -10.59 1.05 0.08
CA SER A 107 -11.04 2.27 -0.57
C SER A 107 -10.06 3.43 -0.31
N ARG A 108 -10.18 4.53 -1.07
CA ARG A 108 -9.42 5.76 -0.81
C ARG A 108 -9.67 6.29 0.61
N ALA A 109 -10.91 6.20 1.10
CA ALA A 109 -11.27 6.58 2.46
C ALA A 109 -10.54 5.70 3.50
N LEU A 110 -10.48 4.38 3.27
CA LEU A 110 -9.72 3.51 4.17
C LEU A 110 -8.21 3.84 4.15
N VAL A 111 -7.62 4.10 2.98
CA VAL A 111 -6.21 4.50 2.89
C VAL A 111 -5.95 5.79 3.66
N GLN A 112 -6.85 6.78 3.54
CA GLN A 112 -6.76 8.03 4.31
C GLN A 112 -6.79 7.78 5.82
N GLU A 113 -7.67 6.90 6.30
CA GLU A 113 -7.77 6.54 7.71
C GLU A 113 -6.56 5.73 8.21
N LEU A 114 -6.10 4.73 7.44
CA LEU A 114 -4.95 3.90 7.80
C LEU A 114 -3.69 4.73 7.99
N LEU A 115 -3.50 5.73 7.14
CA LEU A 115 -2.34 6.63 7.19
C LEU A 115 -2.56 7.84 8.12
N ALA A 116 -3.72 7.95 8.75
CA ALA A 116 -4.12 9.08 9.60
C ALA A 116 -3.91 10.45 8.94
N LEU A 117 -4.26 10.56 7.65
CA LEU A 117 -4.02 11.77 6.86
C LEU A 117 -4.94 12.92 7.29
N ASP A 118 -4.36 14.11 7.43
CA ASP A 118 -5.14 15.35 7.55
C ASP A 118 -5.77 15.77 6.21
N ALA A 119 -6.55 16.85 6.21
CA ALA A 119 -7.26 17.32 5.01
C ALA A 119 -6.32 17.71 3.85
N SER A 120 -5.13 18.25 4.13
CA SER A 120 -4.16 18.64 3.11
C SER A 120 -3.48 17.40 2.50
N GLN A 121 -3.14 16.43 3.33
CA GLN A 121 -2.55 15.16 2.90
C GLN A 121 -3.56 14.27 2.17
N ALA A 122 -4.83 14.31 2.57
CA ALA A 122 -5.93 13.64 1.88
C ALA A 122 -6.12 14.18 0.46
N GLU A 123 -5.88 15.48 0.24
CA GLU A 123 -5.92 16.08 -1.09
C GLU A 123 -4.74 15.61 -1.95
N TRP A 124 -3.55 15.39 -1.37
CA TRP A 124 -2.45 14.75 -2.10
C TRP A 124 -2.78 13.33 -2.50
N LEU A 125 -3.39 12.53 -1.62
CA LEU A 125 -3.88 11.19 -1.95
C LEU A 125 -4.93 11.23 -3.08
N ARG A 126 -5.86 12.19 -3.05
CA ARG A 126 -6.84 12.39 -4.13
C ARG A 126 -6.14 12.66 -5.46
N ARG A 127 -5.16 13.57 -5.48
CA ARG A 127 -4.40 13.92 -6.68
C ARG A 127 -3.57 12.75 -7.21
N ALA A 128 -2.93 11.98 -6.33
CA ALA A 128 -2.21 10.75 -6.69
C ALA A 128 -3.10 9.71 -7.39
N LEU A 129 -4.41 9.74 -7.13
CA LEU A 129 -5.41 8.83 -7.68
C LEU A 129 -6.23 9.46 -8.83
N ALA A 130 -5.92 10.69 -9.23
CA ALA A 130 -6.59 11.36 -10.34
C ALA A 130 -6.31 10.64 -11.68
N PRO A 131 -7.21 10.71 -12.68
CA PRO A 131 -7.05 10.03 -13.96
C PRO A 131 -5.71 10.28 -14.67
N GLU A 132 -5.18 11.50 -14.56
CA GLU A 132 -3.94 11.97 -15.17
C GLU A 132 -2.67 11.61 -14.37
N ALA A 133 -2.83 11.17 -13.12
CA ALA A 133 -1.74 10.87 -12.21
C ALA A 133 -0.98 9.60 -12.64
N PRO A 134 0.33 9.48 -12.29
CA PRO A 134 1.17 8.36 -12.70
C PRO A 134 0.52 6.99 -12.45
N LEU A 135 -0.06 6.77 -11.26
CA LEU A 135 -0.68 5.49 -10.89
C LEU A 135 -1.74 4.99 -11.88
N ARG A 136 -2.54 5.89 -12.45
CA ARG A 136 -3.59 5.54 -13.41
C ARG A 136 -3.09 5.64 -14.84
N ARG A 137 -2.31 6.67 -15.17
CA ARG A 137 -1.82 6.93 -16.53
C ARG A 137 -0.85 5.83 -17.02
N LEU A 138 -0.11 5.23 -16.10
CA LEU A 138 0.77 4.09 -16.36
C LEU A 138 0.08 2.74 -16.22
N GLY A 139 -1.23 2.74 -15.90
CA GLY A 139 -2.05 1.55 -15.80
C GLY A 139 -1.67 0.65 -14.63
N TRP A 140 -1.25 1.19 -13.50
CA TRP A 140 -0.94 0.41 -12.30
C TRP A 140 -2.15 0.22 -11.39
N LEU A 141 -2.99 1.24 -11.30
CA LEU A 141 -4.25 1.17 -10.56
C LEU A 141 -5.45 1.34 -11.49
N ARG A 142 -6.52 0.61 -11.17
CA ARG A 142 -7.85 0.77 -11.77
C ARG A 142 -8.81 1.37 -10.75
N LEU A 143 -9.34 2.55 -11.07
CA LEU A 143 -10.44 3.21 -10.40
C LEU A 143 -11.48 3.57 -11.47
N GLU A 144 -12.76 3.33 -11.21
CA GLU A 144 -13.84 3.62 -12.19
C GLU A 144 -14.42 5.03 -12.02
N ALA A 145 -14.30 5.64 -10.84
CA ALA A 145 -14.83 6.96 -10.50
C ALA A 145 -13.92 7.70 -9.50
N ASP A 146 -14.10 9.01 -9.35
CA ASP A 146 -13.56 9.74 -8.21
C ASP A 146 -14.55 9.66 -7.03
N ASP A 147 -14.67 8.46 -6.46
CA ASP A 147 -15.48 8.19 -5.28
C ASP A 147 -14.57 7.76 -4.10
N PRO A 148 -14.70 8.35 -2.90
CA PRO A 148 -13.86 8.00 -1.76
C PRO A 148 -13.95 6.54 -1.32
N TYR A 149 -15.09 5.89 -1.51
CA TYR A 149 -15.38 4.53 -1.05
C TYR A 149 -15.14 3.48 -2.14
N GLN A 150 -14.72 3.89 -3.33
CA GLN A 150 -14.38 2.95 -4.38
C GLN A 150 -13.09 2.18 -4.05
N PRO A 151 -13.09 0.84 -4.24
CA PRO A 151 -11.90 0.02 -4.02
C PRO A 151 -10.76 0.37 -4.98
N LEU A 152 -9.55 0.46 -4.43
CA LEU A 152 -8.30 0.59 -5.18
C LEU A 152 -7.82 -0.79 -5.60
N ARG A 153 -7.72 -1.02 -6.91
CA ARG A 153 -7.27 -2.31 -7.46
C ARG A 153 -6.00 -2.15 -8.26
N ALA A 154 -5.02 -3.01 -7.97
CA ALA A 154 -3.88 -3.22 -8.85
C ALA A 154 -4.36 -3.79 -10.19
N THR A 155 -3.72 -3.37 -11.28
CA THR A 155 -3.99 -3.99 -12.58
C THR A 155 -3.28 -5.35 -12.69
N PRO A 156 -3.76 -6.25 -13.57
CA PRO A 156 -3.06 -7.51 -13.84
C PRO A 156 -1.61 -7.33 -14.30
N ALA A 157 -1.32 -6.26 -15.04
CA ALA A 157 0.03 -5.96 -15.51
C ALA A 157 0.99 -5.61 -14.35
N LEU A 158 0.52 -4.84 -13.36
CA LEU A 158 1.28 -4.58 -12.15
C LEU A 158 1.49 -5.87 -11.34
N LEU A 159 0.44 -6.67 -11.15
CA LEU A 159 0.54 -7.93 -10.41
C LEU A 159 1.52 -8.90 -11.06
N ALA A 160 1.48 -9.05 -12.40
CA ALA A 160 2.44 -9.88 -13.12
C ALA A 160 3.87 -9.39 -12.88
N ARG A 161 4.11 -8.08 -13.01
CA ARG A 161 5.41 -7.47 -12.77
C ARG A 161 5.93 -7.69 -11.35
N VAL A 162 5.10 -7.47 -10.32
CA VAL A 162 5.49 -7.67 -8.92
C VAL A 162 5.74 -9.15 -8.62
N CYS A 163 4.97 -10.06 -9.21
CA CYS A 163 5.17 -11.51 -9.07
C CYS A 163 6.32 -12.08 -9.92
N GLY A 164 7.04 -11.25 -10.70
CA GLY A 164 8.09 -11.71 -11.60
C GLY A 164 7.57 -12.59 -12.75
N ARG A 165 6.31 -12.40 -13.16
CA ARG A 165 5.66 -13.12 -14.27
C ARG A 165 5.72 -12.26 -15.55
N PRO A 166 5.87 -12.88 -16.74
CA PRO A 166 5.92 -12.17 -18.02
C PRO A 166 4.62 -11.44 -18.37
#